data_AF-A0A3D4RMD4-F1
#
_entry.id   AF-A0A3D4RMD4-F1
#
_cell.length_a   1.000
_cell.length_b   1.000
_cell.length_c   1.000
_cell.angle_alpha   90.00
_cell.angle_beta   90.00
_cell.angle_gamma   90.00
#
_symmetry.space_group_name_H-M   'P 1'
#
loop_
_entity.id
_entity.type
_entity.pdbx_description
1 polymer ?
#
loop_
_entity_poly.entity_id
_entity_poly.type
_entity_poly.pdbx_seq_one_letter_code
_entity_poly.pdbx_strand_id
1 'polypeptide(L)'
;MKVRCLCIGGLLVFASLLSAQDFDRYLLSAQDITGSARYVSMAGAFTSLGGDVSAITDNPAALGVFRRRELSFTLDEQFLFSHSSSESLQTHLIRIPQVSWVFGFGNEDRQAGLLRSNFALQYHRLRSYNRSYQATATLPLSQTDLLANLTKGLTPSSLDVGGNVWNDVSIGWLSVMGYDCGVIVPDTVGSTAGWYSVLENGENVQAATQVKETGAADQYAVSYAANISNRFYFGLSANIVS
;
A
#
# COMPACT_ATOMS: atom_id res chain seq x y z
N MET A 1 4.52 -45.24 -24.08
CA MET A 1 5.16 -44.74 -22.84
C MET A 1 6.43 -43.98 -23.23
N LYS A 2 6.65 -42.81 -22.60
CA LYS A 2 7.81 -41.88 -22.70
C LYS A 2 7.66 -40.72 -23.71
N VAL A 3 6.98 -39.66 -23.28
CA VAL A 3 7.28 -38.29 -23.70
C VAL A 3 8.08 -37.67 -22.57
N ARG A 4 9.35 -37.36 -22.82
CA ARG A 4 10.20 -36.59 -21.90
C ARG A 4 10.01 -35.13 -22.24
N CYS A 5 9.29 -34.40 -21.38
CA CYS A 5 9.20 -32.95 -21.44
C CYS A 5 10.23 -32.37 -20.48
N LEU A 6 11.26 -31.73 -21.03
CA LEU A 6 12.33 -31.07 -20.30
C LEU A 6 12.00 -29.58 -20.26
N CYS A 7 11.51 -29.07 -19.12
CA CYS A 7 11.37 -27.64 -18.89
C CYS A 7 12.55 -27.17 -18.02
N ILE A 8 13.55 -26.56 -18.66
CA ILE A 8 14.59 -25.79 -17.98
C ILE A 8 14.18 -24.32 -18.13
N GLY A 9 13.72 -23.72 -17.04
CA GLY A 9 13.45 -22.29 -16.94
C GLY A 9 13.99 -21.78 -15.61
N GLY A 10 15.27 -21.39 -15.60
CA GLY A 10 15.92 -20.79 -14.43
C GLY A 10 15.39 -19.38 -14.21
N LEU A 11 14.69 -19.17 -13.10
CA LEU A 11 14.27 -17.86 -12.61
C LEU A 11 15.49 -17.17 -11.97
N LEU A 12 16.11 -16.23 -12.68
CA LEU A 12 17.11 -15.32 -12.10
C LEU A 12 16.39 -14.26 -11.27
N VAL A 13 16.28 -14.50 -9.96
CA VAL A 13 15.82 -13.48 -9.00
C VAL A 13 17.02 -12.65 -8.58
N PHE A 14 17.14 -11.45 -9.13
CA PHE A 14 17.99 -10.40 -8.58
C PHE A 14 17.23 -9.76 -7.41
N ALA A 15 17.54 -10.14 -6.17
CA ALA A 15 17.01 -9.48 -5.00
C ALA A 15 17.86 -8.23 -4.68
N SER A 16 17.37 -7.05 -5.05
CA SER A 16 17.91 -5.80 -4.53
C SER A 16 17.45 -5.62 -3.07
N LEU A 17 18.41 -5.49 -2.15
CA LEU A 17 18.18 -5.15 -0.75
C LEU A 17 17.77 -3.68 -0.66
N LEU A 18 16.47 -3.41 -0.75
CA LEU A 18 15.91 -2.11 -0.36
C LEU A 18 15.36 -2.24 1.06
N SER A 19 16.05 -1.58 2.00
CA SER A 19 15.55 -1.31 3.34
C SER A 19 14.49 -0.21 3.23
N ALA A 20 13.24 -0.60 3.02
CA ALA A 20 12.09 0.25 3.31
C ALA A 20 11.67 0.01 4.75
N GLN A 21 11.33 1.07 5.49
CA GLN A 21 10.77 0.95 6.84
C GLN A 21 9.58 -0.03 6.81
N ASP A 22 9.53 -0.98 7.76
CA ASP A 22 8.57 -2.10 7.72
C ASP A 22 7.10 -1.64 7.62
N PHE A 23 6.79 -0.45 8.13
CA PHE A 23 5.45 0.15 8.05
C PHE A 23 5.06 0.57 6.62
N ASP A 24 5.95 1.27 5.91
CA ASP A 24 5.74 1.64 4.50
C ASP A 24 5.65 0.41 3.60
N ARG A 25 6.46 -0.62 3.90
CA ARG A 25 6.43 -1.86 3.14
C ARG A 25 5.09 -2.59 3.31
N TYR A 26 4.51 -2.59 4.51
CA TYR A 26 3.18 -3.16 4.72
C TYR A 26 2.10 -2.38 3.97
N LEU A 27 2.10 -1.04 4.05
CA LEU A 27 1.17 -0.18 3.32
C LEU A 27 1.26 -0.36 1.80
N LEU A 28 2.46 -0.56 1.26
CA LEU A 28 2.69 -0.84 -0.16
C LEU A 28 2.36 -2.28 -0.55
N SER A 29 2.43 -3.23 0.39
CA SER A 29 2.21 -4.67 0.11
C SER A 29 0.75 -5.07 0.04
N ALA A 30 -0.15 -4.33 0.70
CA ALA A 30 -1.58 -4.61 0.62
C ALA A 30 -2.11 -4.17 -0.75
N GLN A 31 -2.40 -5.14 -1.61
CA GLN A 31 -3.02 -4.90 -2.92
C GLN A 31 -4.54 -4.85 -2.77
N ASP A 32 -5.11 -3.67 -2.99
CA ASP A 32 -6.56 -3.53 -3.12
C ASP A 32 -6.99 -4.00 -4.51
N ILE A 33 -8.16 -4.62 -4.61
CA ILE A 33 -8.72 -5.07 -5.89
C ILE A 33 -9.31 -3.83 -6.60
N THR A 34 -8.51 -3.20 -7.44
CA THR A 34 -8.90 -2.02 -8.24
C THR A 34 -8.83 -2.34 -9.73
N GLY A 35 -9.79 -1.86 -10.50
CA GLY A 35 -9.84 -2.08 -11.95
C GLY A 35 -11.23 -1.79 -12.50
N SER A 36 -11.59 -2.50 -13.57
CA SER A 36 -12.90 -2.40 -14.20
C SER A 36 -13.99 -2.92 -13.28
N ALA A 37 -15.22 -2.43 -13.45
CA ALA A 37 -16.36 -2.95 -12.72
C ALA A 37 -16.48 -4.48 -12.83
N ARG A 38 -16.21 -5.05 -14.02
CA ARG A 38 -16.23 -6.51 -14.24
C ARG A 38 -15.15 -7.23 -13.44
N TYR A 39 -13.94 -6.68 -13.38
CA TYR A 39 -12.83 -7.25 -12.63
C TYR A 39 -13.11 -7.20 -11.11
N VAL A 40 -13.57 -6.05 -10.61
CA VAL A 40 -13.86 -5.84 -9.19
C VAL A 40 -15.09 -6.65 -8.74
N SER A 41 -16.17 -6.71 -9.53
CA SER A 41 -17.36 -7.52 -9.23
C SER A 41 -17.05 -9.01 -9.07
N MET A 42 -15.91 -9.45 -9.59
CA MET A 42 -15.46 -10.83 -9.58
C MET A 42 -14.27 -11.04 -8.66
N ALA A 43 -14.00 -10.06 -7.79
CA ALA A 43 -12.92 -10.06 -6.83
C ALA A 43 -11.54 -10.40 -7.46
N GLY A 44 -11.30 -9.92 -8.68
CA GLY A 44 -10.03 -10.15 -9.40
C GLY A 44 -9.83 -11.56 -9.94
N ALA A 45 -10.85 -12.43 -9.97
CA ALA A 45 -10.70 -13.83 -10.40
C ALA A 45 -10.46 -14.03 -11.92
N PHE A 46 -10.56 -12.98 -12.75
CA PHE A 46 -10.54 -13.09 -14.22
C PHE A 46 -9.15 -12.96 -14.89
N THR A 47 -8.07 -13.15 -14.13
CA THR A 47 -6.67 -13.02 -14.63
C THR A 47 -6.27 -14.07 -15.66
N SER A 48 -6.86 -15.26 -15.65
CA SER A 48 -6.47 -16.38 -16.53
C SER A 48 -7.20 -16.40 -17.88
N LEU A 49 -8.45 -15.93 -17.93
CA LEU A 49 -9.30 -16.01 -19.13
C LEU A 49 -9.12 -14.79 -20.05
N GLY A 50 -8.76 -13.64 -19.48
CA GLY A 50 -8.62 -12.39 -20.21
C GLY A 50 -9.94 -11.82 -20.71
N GLY A 51 -9.87 -10.90 -21.68
CA GLY A 51 -11.05 -10.18 -22.21
C GLY A 51 -11.61 -9.08 -21.29
N ASP A 52 -10.90 -8.76 -20.21
CA ASP A 52 -11.07 -7.54 -19.42
C ASP A 52 -9.78 -6.73 -19.44
N VAL A 53 -9.90 -5.41 -19.49
CA VAL A 53 -8.74 -4.51 -19.56
C VAL A 53 -7.88 -4.60 -18.30
N SER A 54 -8.46 -4.87 -17.13
CA SER A 54 -7.73 -4.99 -15.86
C SER A 54 -6.94 -6.29 -15.76
N ALA A 55 -7.45 -7.38 -16.36
CA ALA A 55 -6.77 -8.67 -16.38
C ALA A 55 -5.42 -8.63 -17.14
N ILE A 56 -5.21 -7.62 -18.00
CA ILE A 56 -3.95 -7.43 -18.73
C ILE A 56 -2.81 -7.09 -17.77
N THR A 57 -3.09 -6.37 -16.68
CA THR A 57 -2.06 -5.98 -15.68
C THR A 57 -1.49 -7.20 -14.97
N ASP A 58 -2.34 -8.18 -14.64
CA ASP A 58 -1.94 -9.41 -13.98
C ASP A 58 -1.38 -10.46 -14.96
N ASN A 59 -1.96 -10.54 -16.15
CA ASN A 59 -1.56 -11.47 -17.20
C ASN A 59 -1.54 -10.77 -18.56
N PRO A 60 -0.36 -10.34 -19.04
CA PRO A 60 -0.25 -9.64 -20.31
C PRO A 60 -0.73 -10.45 -21.51
N ALA A 61 -0.71 -11.80 -21.44
CA ALA A 61 -1.20 -12.65 -22.53
C ALA A 61 -2.73 -12.55 -22.70
N ALA A 62 -3.46 -12.10 -21.68
CA ALA A 62 -4.90 -11.82 -21.75
C ALA A 62 -5.25 -10.78 -22.83
N LEU A 63 -4.32 -9.88 -23.15
CA LEU A 63 -4.48 -8.90 -24.23
C LEU A 63 -4.60 -9.59 -25.60
N GLY A 64 -4.03 -10.78 -25.79
CA GLY A 64 -4.13 -11.55 -27.05
C GLY A 64 -5.53 -12.08 -27.36
N VAL A 65 -6.44 -12.08 -26.37
CA VAL A 65 -7.84 -12.49 -26.52
C VAL A 65 -8.70 -11.36 -27.11
N PHE A 66 -8.26 -10.10 -27.00
CA PHE A 66 -9.01 -8.97 -27.53
C PHE A 66 -9.14 -9.05 -29.04
N ARG A 67 -10.39 -8.95 -29.51
CA ARG A 67 -10.71 -9.11 -30.93
C ARG A 67 -10.83 -7.80 -31.70
N ARG A 68 -11.01 -6.68 -31.00
CA ARG A 68 -11.25 -5.36 -31.57
C ARG A 68 -10.50 -4.32 -30.76
N ARG A 69 -10.41 -3.10 -31.32
CA ARG A 69 -9.94 -1.92 -30.60
C ARG A 69 -11.01 -1.52 -29.58
N GLU A 70 -10.61 -1.24 -28.35
CA GLU A 70 -11.53 -0.93 -27.26
C GLU A 70 -10.94 0.19 -26.39
N LEU A 71 -11.77 1.18 -26.07
CA LEU A 71 -11.47 2.20 -25.08
C LEU A 71 -12.37 1.93 -23.87
N SER A 72 -11.77 1.77 -22.70
CA SER A 72 -12.47 1.48 -21.45
C SER A 72 -12.13 2.52 -20.40
N PHE A 73 -13.15 2.93 -19.66
CA PHE A 73 -13.07 3.92 -18.59
C PHE A 73 -13.96 3.45 -17.45
N THR A 74 -13.42 3.48 -16.23
CA THR A 74 -14.15 3.06 -15.03
C THR A 74 -14.27 4.22 -14.06
N LEU A 75 -15.46 4.35 -13.46
CA LEU A 75 -15.74 5.24 -12.34
C LEU A 75 -16.00 4.39 -11.10
N ASP A 76 -15.39 4.78 -9.99
CA ASP A 76 -15.59 4.20 -8.67
C ASP A 76 -16.24 5.24 -7.78
N GLU A 77 -17.37 4.88 -7.16
CA GLU A 77 -18.09 5.72 -6.22
C GLU A 77 -18.25 4.95 -4.91
N GLN A 78 -17.66 5.47 -3.85
CA GLN A 78 -17.67 4.84 -2.53
C GLN A 78 -18.48 5.66 -1.54
N PHE A 79 -19.43 4.98 -0.89
CA PHE A 79 -20.18 5.50 0.26
C PHE A 79 -19.75 4.75 1.52
N LEU A 80 -19.15 5.46 2.47
CA LEU A 80 -18.85 4.91 3.79
C LEU A 80 -19.78 5.54 4.82
N PHE A 81 -20.59 4.69 5.44
CA PHE A 81 -21.41 5.05 6.59
C PHE A 81 -20.84 4.34 7.82
N SER A 82 -20.29 5.10 8.76
CA SER A 82 -19.87 4.57 10.05
C SER A 82 -20.74 5.17 11.13
N HIS A 83 -21.41 4.29 11.89
CA HIS A 83 -22.25 4.67 13.01
C HIS A 83 -21.53 4.26 14.30
N SER A 84 -20.99 5.25 15.01
CA SER A 84 -20.51 5.05 16.38
C SER A 84 -21.51 5.67 17.36
N SER A 85 -21.53 5.20 18.60
CA SER A 85 -22.46 5.64 19.65
C SER A 85 -22.45 7.14 19.96
N SER A 86 -21.50 7.90 19.44
CA SER A 86 -21.36 9.35 19.67
C SER A 86 -21.24 10.19 18.40
N GLU A 87 -20.84 9.62 17.26
CA GLU A 87 -20.62 10.35 16.00
C GLU A 87 -21.00 9.50 14.79
N SER A 88 -21.66 10.12 13.80
CA SER A 88 -21.95 9.53 12.49
C SER A 88 -21.00 10.12 11.44
N LEU A 89 -20.19 9.25 10.82
CA LEU A 89 -19.31 9.63 9.73
C LEU A 89 -19.91 9.17 8.41
N GLN A 90 -20.20 10.14 7.54
CA GLN A 90 -20.59 9.91 6.15
C GLN A 90 -19.48 10.43 5.25
N THR A 91 -18.81 9.53 4.54
CA THR A 91 -17.80 9.88 3.53
C THR A 91 -18.29 9.48 2.15
N HIS A 92 -18.23 10.44 1.22
CA HIS A 92 -18.50 10.23 -0.20
C HIS A 92 -17.23 10.51 -0.99
N LEU A 93 -16.86 9.57 -1.86
CA LEU A 93 -15.64 9.69 -2.64
C LEU A 93 -15.86 9.12 -4.05
N ILE A 94 -15.57 9.95 -5.05
CA ILE A 94 -15.59 9.58 -6.46
C ILE A 94 -14.15 9.50 -6.96
N ARG A 95 -13.80 8.40 -7.63
CA ARG A 95 -12.47 8.13 -8.17
C ARG A 95 -12.56 7.55 -9.57
N ILE A 96 -11.46 7.69 -10.30
CA ILE A 96 -11.23 7.03 -11.59
C ILE A 96 -10.15 5.96 -11.34
N PRO A 97 -10.53 4.70 -11.08
CA PRO A 97 -9.56 3.64 -10.79
C PRO A 97 -8.79 3.21 -12.04
N GLN A 98 -9.40 3.26 -13.23
CA GLN A 98 -8.79 2.72 -14.44
C GLN A 98 -9.23 3.46 -15.70
N VAL A 99 -8.26 3.71 -16.58
CA VAL A 99 -8.47 4.06 -17.97
C VAL A 99 -7.61 3.13 -18.83
N SER A 100 -8.16 2.60 -19.90
CA SER A 100 -7.43 1.65 -20.75
C SER A 100 -7.79 1.81 -22.21
N TRP A 101 -6.79 1.69 -23.06
CA TRP A 101 -6.96 1.72 -24.51
C TRP A 101 -6.25 0.54 -25.14
N VAL A 102 -7.03 -0.31 -25.79
CA VAL A 102 -6.57 -1.47 -26.53
C VAL A 102 -6.59 -1.19 -28.03
N PHE A 103 -5.43 -1.33 -28.65
CA PHE A 103 -5.24 -1.35 -30.09
C PHE A 103 -5.08 -2.79 -30.54
N GLY A 104 -5.83 -3.18 -31.57
CA GLY A 104 -5.69 -4.48 -32.21
C GLY A 104 -5.27 -4.34 -33.66
N PHE A 105 -4.29 -5.15 -34.04
CA PHE A 105 -3.80 -5.31 -35.41
C PHE A 105 -3.82 -6.80 -35.75
N GLY A 106 -4.46 -7.18 -36.85
CA GLY A 106 -4.56 -8.57 -37.27
C GLY A 106 -5.54 -8.75 -38.41
N ASN A 107 -5.30 -9.77 -39.23
CA ASN A 107 -6.18 -10.10 -40.35
C ASN A 107 -7.17 -11.18 -39.91
N GLU A 108 -8.46 -10.93 -40.10
CA GLU A 108 -9.51 -11.87 -39.70
C GLU A 108 -9.52 -13.16 -40.55
N ASP A 109 -8.97 -13.09 -41.76
CA ASP A 109 -8.98 -14.19 -42.74
C ASP A 109 -7.81 -15.18 -42.58
N ARG A 110 -6.84 -14.89 -41.71
CA ARG A 110 -5.68 -15.77 -41.49
C ARG A 110 -6.07 -16.86 -40.50
N GLN A 111 -5.81 -18.13 -40.83
CA GLN A 111 -6.16 -19.28 -39.96
C GLN A 111 -4.96 -19.93 -39.25
N ALA A 112 -3.74 -19.59 -39.65
CA ALA A 112 -2.51 -20.15 -39.07
C ALA A 112 -1.39 -19.11 -38.98
N GLY A 113 -0.55 -19.25 -37.95
CA GLY A 113 0.57 -18.35 -37.65
C GLY A 113 0.18 -17.22 -36.70
N LEU A 114 0.84 -16.07 -36.81
CA LEU A 114 0.49 -14.87 -36.04
C LEU A 114 -0.86 -14.33 -36.54
N LEU A 115 -1.91 -14.58 -35.77
CA LEU A 115 -3.27 -14.15 -36.12
C LEU A 115 -3.50 -12.69 -35.78
N ARG A 116 -3.07 -12.30 -34.57
CA ARG A 116 -3.35 -10.98 -33.99
C ARG A 116 -2.18 -10.54 -33.14
N SER A 117 -1.89 -9.25 -33.21
CA SER A 117 -0.96 -8.51 -32.37
C SER A 117 -1.71 -7.32 -31.78
N ASN A 118 -1.79 -7.28 -30.46
CA ASN A 118 -2.54 -6.29 -29.73
C ASN A 118 -1.57 -5.48 -28.86
N PHE A 119 -1.82 -4.19 -28.75
CA PHE A 119 -1.06 -3.25 -27.96
C PHE A 119 -2.03 -2.52 -27.03
N ALA A 120 -1.68 -2.34 -25.76
CA ALA A 120 -2.53 -1.67 -24.80
C ALA A 120 -1.76 -0.64 -23.99
N LEU A 121 -2.39 0.51 -23.80
CA LEU A 121 -1.98 1.53 -22.83
C LEU A 121 -2.99 1.52 -21.71
N GLN A 122 -2.51 1.45 -20.47
CA GLN A 122 -3.36 1.43 -19.31
C GLN A 122 -2.84 2.38 -18.25
N TYR A 123 -3.79 3.03 -17.60
CA TYR A 123 -3.59 3.79 -16.38
C TYR A 123 -4.45 3.12 -15.31
N HIS A 124 -3.82 2.79 -14.19
CA HIS A 124 -4.44 2.16 -13.03
C HIS A 124 -4.04 2.92 -11.79
N ARG A 125 -5.01 3.35 -10.99
CA ARG A 125 -4.75 3.86 -9.64
C ARG A 125 -4.75 2.69 -8.68
N LEU A 126 -3.57 2.26 -8.25
CA LEU A 126 -3.38 1.12 -7.36
C LEU A 126 -3.87 1.42 -5.95
N ARG A 127 -3.58 2.64 -5.48
CA ARG A 127 -3.90 3.02 -4.11
C ARG A 127 -4.25 4.48 -4.02
N SER A 128 -5.24 4.80 -3.19
CA SER A 128 -5.61 6.16 -2.85
C SER A 128 -5.45 6.31 -1.35
N TYR A 129 -4.49 7.14 -0.95
CA TYR A 129 -4.20 7.40 0.46
C TYR A 129 -5.09 8.48 1.06
N ASN A 130 -6.15 8.95 0.40
CA ASN A 130 -7.06 9.96 0.96
C ASN A 130 -7.95 9.37 2.07
N ARG A 131 -7.38 9.20 3.28
CA ARG A 131 -8.07 8.65 4.44
C ARG A 131 -7.78 9.52 5.66
N SER A 132 -8.84 10.00 6.31
CA SER A 132 -8.76 10.62 7.62
C SER A 132 -9.59 9.83 8.61
N TYR A 133 -8.98 9.38 9.70
CA TYR A 133 -9.73 8.82 10.83
C TYR A 133 -9.32 9.52 12.12
N GLN A 134 -10.30 9.71 12.99
CA GLN A 134 -10.10 10.25 14.32
C GLN A 134 -10.62 9.23 15.32
N ALA A 135 -9.78 8.86 16.28
CA ALA A 135 -10.15 8.03 17.41
C ALA A 135 -10.03 8.88 18.68
N THR A 136 -11.12 8.99 19.43
CA THR A 136 -11.16 9.69 20.70
C THR A 136 -11.54 8.69 21.78
N ALA A 137 -10.73 8.58 22.82
CA ALA A 137 -10.99 7.73 23.96
C ALA A 137 -10.55 8.43 25.24
N THR A 138 -11.35 8.31 26.30
CA THR A 138 -10.91 8.73 27.64
C THR A 138 -10.14 7.57 28.24
N LEU A 139 -8.84 7.76 28.45
CA LEU A 139 -7.94 6.75 28.99
C LEU A 139 -7.31 7.27 30.29
N PRO A 140 -7.09 6.39 31.28
CA PRO A 140 -6.34 6.72 32.49
C PRO A 140 -4.82 6.76 32.25
N LEU A 141 -4.39 6.59 30.99
CA LEU A 141 -3.00 6.57 30.55
C LEU A 141 -2.86 7.53 29.37
N SER A 142 -1.77 8.30 29.36
CA SER A 142 -1.45 9.28 28.33
C SER A 142 -0.19 8.92 27.54
N GLN A 143 0.07 9.66 26.47
CA GLN A 143 1.33 9.58 25.72
C GLN A 143 2.54 9.88 26.62
N THR A 144 2.40 10.75 27.62
CA THR A 144 3.46 11.05 28.59
C THR A 144 3.80 9.86 29.48
N ASP A 145 2.83 9.00 29.81
CA ASP A 145 3.09 7.73 30.52
C ASP A 145 3.81 6.72 29.63
N LEU A 146 3.48 6.68 28.33
CA LEU A 146 4.21 5.86 27.35
C LEU A 146 5.66 6.34 27.25
N LEU A 147 5.89 7.65 27.15
CA LEU A 147 7.23 8.25 27.14
C LEU A 147 8.01 7.87 28.39
N ALA A 148 7.42 8.06 29.58
CA ALA A 148 8.03 7.70 30.85
C ALA A 148 8.37 6.20 30.93
N ASN A 149 7.55 5.33 30.32
CA ASN A 149 7.84 3.90 30.26
C ASN A 149 8.98 3.56 29.28
N LEU A 150 9.08 4.27 28.16
CA LEU A 150 10.16 4.11 27.19
C LEU A 150 11.51 4.63 27.71
N THR A 151 11.49 5.61 28.61
CA THR A 151 12.70 6.20 29.23
C THR A 151 13.21 5.39 30.43
N LYS A 152 12.46 4.39 30.91
CA LYS A 152 12.87 3.54 32.04
C LYS A 152 14.24 2.91 31.80
N GLY A 153 15.13 3.04 32.78
CA GLY A 153 16.49 2.50 32.71
C GLY A 153 17.53 3.50 32.21
N LEU A 154 17.12 4.68 31.72
CA LEU A 154 18.03 5.78 31.40
C LEU A 154 18.21 6.69 32.60
N THR A 155 19.46 7.13 32.84
CA THR A 155 19.76 8.10 33.90
C THR A 155 19.49 9.54 33.44
N PRO A 156 19.09 10.47 34.32
CA PRO A 156 18.89 11.86 33.93
C PRO A 156 20.13 12.50 33.31
N SER A 157 21.32 12.13 33.78
CA SER A 157 22.62 12.58 33.24
C SER A 157 22.90 12.12 31.81
N SER A 158 22.29 11.02 31.34
CA SER A 158 22.44 10.56 29.96
C SER A 158 21.49 11.25 28.97
N LEU A 159 20.48 11.95 29.47
CA LEU A 159 19.49 12.69 28.67
C LEU A 159 19.77 14.20 28.63
N ASP A 160 20.78 14.68 29.36
CA ASP A 160 21.16 16.08 29.43
C ASP A 160 21.86 16.56 28.13
N VAL A 161 21.33 17.65 27.57
CA VAL A 161 21.69 18.28 26.29
C VAL A 161 23.14 18.79 26.25
N GLY A 162 23.85 18.79 27.38
CA GLY A 162 25.28 19.11 27.45
C GLY A 162 26.21 18.15 26.69
N GLY A 163 25.72 16.98 26.28
CA GLY A 163 26.46 15.98 25.48
C GLY A 163 25.86 15.74 24.09
N ASN A 164 26.59 15.01 23.24
CA ASN A 164 26.16 14.53 21.91
C ASN A 164 25.01 13.47 21.99
N VAL A 165 23.97 13.71 22.79
CA VAL A 165 22.87 12.77 23.08
C VAL A 165 22.13 12.37 21.80
N TRP A 166 22.03 13.27 20.83
CA TRP A 166 21.39 13.01 19.52
C TRP A 166 22.16 12.02 18.63
N ASN A 167 23.46 11.81 18.88
CA ASN A 167 24.31 10.89 18.13
C ASN A 167 24.41 9.50 18.77
N ASP A 168 23.83 9.31 19.95
CA ASP A 168 23.81 8.01 20.64
C ASP A 168 22.61 7.17 20.18
N VAL A 169 22.90 6.13 19.37
CA VAL A 169 21.89 5.22 18.82
C VAL A 169 21.23 4.35 19.92
N SER A 170 21.82 4.29 21.11
CA SER A 170 21.25 3.55 22.25
C SER A 170 20.12 4.31 22.97
N ILE A 171 19.96 5.60 22.70
CA ILE A 171 18.94 6.45 23.31
C ILE A 171 17.87 6.79 22.26
N GLY A 172 16.62 6.43 22.56
CA GLY A 172 15.50 6.85 21.72
C GLY A 172 15.33 8.37 21.76
N TRP A 173 15.37 9.04 20.61
CA TRP A 173 15.21 10.50 20.51
C TRP A 173 13.91 11.02 21.14
N LEU A 174 12.88 10.18 21.15
CA LEU A 174 11.60 10.48 21.77
C LEU A 174 11.72 10.65 23.30
N SER A 175 12.62 9.92 23.94
CA SER A 175 12.95 10.03 25.36
C SER A 175 13.67 11.34 25.70
N VAL A 176 14.60 11.76 24.83
CA VAL A 176 15.34 13.03 24.95
C VAL A 176 14.39 14.22 24.82
N MET A 177 13.56 14.21 23.78
CA MET A 177 12.56 15.27 23.56
C MET A 177 11.55 15.35 24.71
N GLY A 178 11.13 14.21 25.26
CA GLY A 178 10.25 14.19 26.43
C GLY A 178 10.85 14.90 27.65
N TYR A 179 12.14 14.69 27.89
CA TYR A 179 12.88 15.34 28.97
C TYR A 179 13.04 16.85 28.73
N ASP A 180 13.46 17.24 27.52
CA ASP A 180 13.65 18.65 27.14
C ASP A 180 12.36 19.46 27.17
N CYS A 181 11.24 18.86 26.79
CA CYS A 181 9.92 19.48 26.87
C CYS A 181 9.34 19.50 28.29
N GLY A 182 10.00 18.87 29.27
CA GLY A 182 9.53 18.82 30.66
C GLY A 182 8.26 18.00 30.86
N VAL A 183 7.92 17.10 29.94
CA VAL A 183 6.70 16.28 30.01
C VAL A 183 6.91 14.96 30.76
N ILE A 184 8.18 14.60 31.01
CA ILE A 184 8.59 13.51 31.90
C ILE A 184 9.53 14.06 32.98
N VAL A 185 9.39 13.56 34.20
CA VAL A 185 10.18 13.99 35.35
C VAL A 185 10.92 12.79 35.94
N PRO A 186 12.23 12.89 36.21
CA PRO A 186 12.96 11.82 36.84
C PRO A 186 12.62 11.72 38.34
N ASP A 187 12.49 10.50 38.84
CA ASP A 187 12.38 10.23 40.25
C ASP A 187 13.72 10.50 40.96
N THR A 188 13.74 11.49 41.86
CA THR A 188 14.91 11.79 42.69
C THR A 188 14.92 11.02 44.00
N VAL A 189 13.90 10.19 44.29
CA VAL A 189 13.68 9.53 45.59
C VAL A 189 13.72 8.00 45.44
N GLY A 190 14.84 7.48 44.95
CA GLY A 190 15.10 6.04 44.96
C GLY A 190 16.27 5.64 44.06
N SER A 191 17.03 4.62 44.45
CA SER A 191 18.19 4.09 43.70
C SER A 191 17.85 3.44 42.35
N THR A 192 16.61 3.57 41.88
CA THR A 192 16.14 3.08 40.59
C THR A 192 15.65 4.28 39.80
N ALA A 193 16.25 4.57 38.65
CA ALA A 193 15.87 5.70 37.78
C ALA A 193 14.46 5.49 37.21
N GLY A 194 13.45 5.80 38.01
CA GLY A 194 12.06 5.87 37.62
C GLY A 194 11.79 7.17 36.87
N TRP A 195 10.92 7.12 35.88
CA TRP A 195 10.42 8.29 35.18
C TRP A 195 8.92 8.37 35.39
N TYR A 196 8.41 9.57 35.63
CA TYR A 196 6.99 9.85 35.79
C TYR A 196 6.51 10.80 34.69
N SER A 197 5.27 10.61 34.29
CA SER A 197 4.52 11.58 33.49
C SER A 197 4.25 12.84 34.32
N VAL A 198 4.12 13.99 33.66
CA VAL A 198 3.71 15.27 34.28
C VAL A 198 2.26 15.25 34.82
N LEU A 199 1.48 14.24 34.48
CA LEU A 199 0.07 14.11 34.89
C LEU A 199 -0.08 13.72 36.36
N GLU A 200 -1.15 14.20 36.98
CA GLU A 200 -1.46 13.85 38.37
C GLU A 200 -1.99 12.42 38.50
N ASN A 201 -1.76 11.78 39.65
CA ASN A 201 -2.19 10.41 39.89
C ASN A 201 -3.73 10.31 39.90
N GLY A 202 -4.30 9.67 38.88
CA GLY A 202 -5.76 9.52 38.70
C GLY A 202 -6.39 10.54 37.75
N GLU A 203 -5.60 11.35 37.05
CA GLU A 203 -6.08 12.23 36.00
C GLU A 203 -6.51 11.43 34.76
N ASN A 204 -7.74 11.65 34.30
CA ASN A 204 -8.24 11.03 33.08
C ASN A 204 -7.94 11.96 31.89
N VAL A 205 -7.21 11.44 30.91
CA VAL A 205 -6.85 12.21 29.71
C VAL A 205 -7.75 11.79 28.55
N GLN A 206 -8.29 12.78 27.85
CA GLN A 206 -8.97 12.54 26.58
C GLN A 206 -7.92 12.38 25.48
N ALA A 207 -7.59 11.14 25.15
CA ALA A 207 -6.69 10.83 24.06
C ALA A 207 -7.44 10.96 22.74
N ALA A 208 -7.04 11.94 21.92
CA ALA A 208 -7.50 12.07 20.54
C ALA A 208 -6.34 11.79 19.60
N THR A 209 -6.48 10.77 18.75
CA THR A 209 -5.55 10.48 17.67
C THR A 209 -6.24 10.78 16.35
N GLN A 210 -5.66 11.69 15.57
CA GLN A 210 -6.10 11.96 14.21
C GLN A 210 -5.00 11.52 13.25
N VAL A 211 -5.33 10.59 12.36
CA VAL A 211 -4.44 10.18 11.28
C VAL A 211 -5.05 10.67 9.98
N LYS A 212 -4.24 11.41 9.22
CA LYS A 212 -4.58 11.89 7.89
C LYS A 212 -3.51 11.41 6.93
N GLU A 213 -3.91 10.50 6.07
CA GLU A 213 -3.13 10.06 4.93
C GLU A 213 -3.60 10.87 3.71
N THR A 214 -2.66 11.24 2.83
CA THR A 214 -2.97 11.90 1.55
C THR A 214 -2.02 11.41 0.47
N GLY A 215 -2.52 11.32 -0.76
CA GLY A 215 -1.73 10.90 -1.91
C GLY A 215 -2.43 9.80 -2.70
N ALA A 216 -1.79 9.36 -3.77
CA ALA A 216 -2.19 8.21 -4.56
C ALA A 216 -0.93 7.52 -5.11
N ALA A 217 -1.04 6.22 -5.38
CA ALA A 217 -0.06 5.47 -6.14
C ALA A 217 -0.70 5.12 -7.48
N ASP A 218 -0.11 5.63 -8.56
CA ASP A 218 -0.62 5.52 -9.92
C ASP A 218 0.33 4.65 -10.74
N GLN A 219 -0.22 3.74 -11.54
CA GLN A 219 0.51 2.83 -12.40
C GLN A 219 0.16 3.09 -13.86
N TYR A 220 1.21 3.25 -14.67
CA TYR A 220 1.12 3.28 -16.12
C TYR A 220 1.67 1.98 -16.66
N ALA A 221 0.87 1.28 -17.46
CA ALA A 221 1.25 0.01 -18.05
C ALA A 221 1.17 0.09 -19.57
N VAL A 222 2.24 -0.36 -20.21
CA VAL A 222 2.30 -0.57 -21.66
C VAL A 222 2.41 -2.07 -21.88
N SER A 223 1.44 -2.64 -22.59
CA SER A 223 1.35 -4.08 -22.80
C SER A 223 1.29 -4.41 -24.28
N TYR A 224 1.94 -5.50 -24.66
CA TYR A 224 1.89 -6.05 -26.00
C TYR A 224 1.62 -7.55 -25.91
N ALA A 225 0.71 -8.04 -26.72
CA ALA A 225 0.41 -9.46 -26.78
C ALA A 225 0.16 -9.92 -28.21
N ALA A 226 0.46 -11.19 -28.46
CA ALA A 226 0.21 -11.80 -29.74
C ALA A 226 -0.39 -13.19 -29.60
N ASN A 227 -1.29 -13.49 -30.51
CA ASN A 227 -2.03 -14.72 -30.60
C ASN A 227 -1.56 -15.51 -31.82
N ILE A 228 -1.04 -16.71 -31.58
CA ILE A 228 -0.56 -17.64 -32.59
C ILE A 228 -1.57 -18.80 -32.70
N SER A 229 -2.24 -18.87 -33.85
CA SER A 229 -3.18 -19.93 -34.23
C SER A 229 -4.28 -20.23 -33.18
N ASN A 230 -4.67 -19.27 -32.33
CA ASN A 230 -5.63 -19.42 -31.22
C ASN A 230 -5.25 -20.49 -30.18
N ARG A 231 -4.02 -21.01 -30.23
CA ARG A 231 -3.52 -22.05 -29.32
C ARG A 231 -2.49 -21.51 -28.35
N PHE A 232 -1.70 -20.53 -28.80
CA PHE A 232 -0.62 -19.97 -28.02
C PHE A 232 -0.78 -18.46 -27.94
N TYR A 233 -0.82 -17.96 -26.70
CA TYR A 233 -0.90 -16.54 -26.39
C TYR A 233 0.37 -16.19 -25.64
N PHE A 234 1.08 -15.17 -26.12
CA PHE A 234 2.19 -14.58 -25.38
C PHE A 234 1.90 -13.11 -25.16
N GLY A 235 2.35 -12.60 -24.02
CA GLY A 235 2.24 -11.18 -23.70
C GLY A 235 3.45 -10.71 -22.90
N LEU A 236 3.75 -9.44 -23.06
CA LEU A 236 4.78 -8.71 -22.33
C LEU A 236 4.13 -7.41 -21.83
N SER A 237 4.39 -7.05 -20.58
CA SER A 237 4.01 -5.76 -20.02
C SER A 237 5.21 -5.08 -19.40
N ALA A 238 5.25 -3.75 -19.54
CA ALA A 238 6.13 -2.88 -18.81
C ALA A 238 5.26 -1.96 -17.95
N ASN A 239 5.46 -2.04 -16.64
CA ASN A 239 4.68 -1.31 -15.66
C ASN A 239 5.59 -0.29 -14.97
N ILE A 240 5.14 0.95 -14.89
CA ILE A 240 5.81 2.03 -14.18
C ILE A 240 4.83 2.51 -13.10
N VAL A 241 5.27 2.45 -11.84
CA VAL A 241 4.50 2.94 -10.68
C VAL A 241 5.08 4.28 -10.25
N SER A 242 4.21 5.26 -10.00
CA SER A 242 4.52 6.62 -9.56
C SER A 242 3.63 7.05 -8.40
#